data_AF-A0A1P8M3D9-F1
#
_entry.id   AF-A0A1P8M3D9-F1
#
_cell.length_a   1.000
_cell.length_b   1.000
_cell.length_c   1.000
_cell.angle_alpha   90.00
_cell.angle_beta   90.00
_cell.angle_gamma   90.00
#
_symmetry.space_group_name_H-M   'P 1'
#
loop_
_entity.id
_entity.type
_entity.pdbx_description
1 polymer ?
#
loop_
_entity_poly.entity_id
_entity_poly.type
_entity_poly.pdbx_seq_one_letter_code
_entity_poly.pdbx_strand_id
1 'polypeptide(L)'
;MTATESDTTYPSYKSLLERDGHLSGTSWGLFPDAGRGTPSFIGPDAVREAAGCIRTGTAFGLDYPADAFDPGMSLKRRAPRHTIYSAHPAHRDDYLDGYYLQGSSQIDGLRHRRADDVGFYNGTPDDRIREGTADLGIQTWAEQPIVGRGILVDLDGYCREQGTPIDHAAGQPLGLALVQAAAAAQSVSLRPGDILMLHTGWCEWFLSLPAEDKESLRDSRRASGIEQSSEFVAWAWDNRLAVIAADNFAVECLPAVPTSPFRDTAPNDHGMMHQQLLAKLGLPLGELWQLGPLSRHLRAAGSWDAFVTIKPLNITGATGSPANATAVT
;
A
#
# COMPACT_ATOMS: atom_id res chain seq x y z
N MET A 1 10.48 21.76 26.59
CA MET A 1 10.38 22.83 25.57
C MET A 1 9.33 22.37 24.57
N THR A 2 8.12 22.90 24.72
CA THR A 2 6.99 22.65 23.82
C THR A 2 7.31 23.29 22.48
N ALA A 3 7.67 22.46 21.50
CA ALA A 3 7.69 22.89 20.11
C ALA A 3 6.25 23.27 19.75
N THR A 4 6.04 24.54 19.46
CA THR A 4 4.84 25.06 18.83
C THR A 4 4.56 24.24 17.58
N GLU A 5 3.44 23.53 17.55
CA GLU A 5 2.90 22.92 16.34
C GLU A 5 2.79 24.03 15.29
N SER A 6 3.71 24.03 14.32
CA SER A 6 3.46 24.75 13.09
C SER A 6 2.26 24.05 12.47
N ASP A 7 1.12 24.75 12.43
CA ASP A 7 -0.06 24.34 11.68
C ASP A 7 0.28 24.38 10.19
N THR A 8 1.10 23.41 9.75
CA THR A 8 1.53 23.27 8.36
C THR A 8 0.31 22.86 7.56
N THR A 9 -0.37 23.86 7.01
CA THR A 9 -1.45 23.65 6.06
C THR A 9 -0.84 23.10 4.77
N TYR A 10 -0.96 21.79 4.55
CA TYR A 10 -0.57 21.17 3.28
C TYR A 10 -1.49 21.69 2.15
N PRO A 11 -0.93 22.02 0.97
CA PRO A 11 -1.70 22.50 -0.18
C PRO A 11 -2.65 21.41 -0.70
N SER A 12 -3.74 21.83 -1.36
CA SER A 12 -4.60 20.89 -2.11
C SER A 12 -3.83 20.26 -3.28
N TYR A 13 -4.31 19.12 -3.79
CA TYR A 13 -3.71 18.49 -4.96
C TYR A 13 -3.74 19.43 -6.18
N LYS A 14 -4.83 20.19 -6.36
CA LYS A 14 -4.91 21.23 -7.39
C LYS A 14 -3.77 22.24 -7.26
N SER A 15 -3.49 22.70 -6.05
CA SER A 15 -2.38 23.62 -5.79
C SER A 15 -1.01 22.96 -5.99
N LEU A 16 -0.88 21.64 -5.83
CA LEU A 16 0.35 20.92 -6.21
C LEU A 16 0.62 20.99 -7.71
N LEU A 17 -0.42 20.82 -8.55
CA LEU A 17 -0.28 20.89 -10.00
C LEU A 17 0.20 22.27 -10.47
N GLU A 18 -0.10 23.32 -9.72
CA GLU A 18 0.27 24.71 -10.03
C GLU A 18 1.70 25.09 -9.55
N ARG A 19 2.43 24.17 -8.90
CA ARG A 19 3.81 24.44 -8.44
C ARG A 19 4.79 24.61 -9.61
N ASP A 20 5.79 25.47 -9.41
CA ASP A 20 6.74 25.86 -10.46
C ASP A 20 7.65 24.71 -10.94
N GLY A 21 7.80 24.61 -12.26
CA GLY A 21 8.78 23.76 -12.92
C GLY A 21 8.66 22.28 -12.54
N HIS A 22 9.79 21.68 -12.15
CA HIS A 22 9.87 20.25 -11.80
C HIS A 22 9.12 19.87 -10.51
N LEU A 23 8.60 20.85 -9.76
CA LEU A 23 7.82 20.59 -8.56
C LEU A 23 6.31 20.42 -8.85
N SER A 24 5.86 20.71 -10.08
CA SER A 24 4.46 20.56 -10.50
C SER A 24 3.95 19.14 -10.25
N GLY A 25 2.83 19.05 -9.53
CA GLY A 25 2.18 17.79 -9.16
C GLY A 25 2.91 16.97 -8.11
N THR A 26 3.95 17.52 -7.46
CA THR A 26 4.73 16.80 -6.44
C THR A 26 4.47 17.36 -5.04
N SER A 27 4.63 16.51 -4.03
CA SER A 27 4.68 16.90 -2.62
C SER A 27 6.09 17.30 -2.14
N TRP A 28 7.03 17.44 -3.07
CA TRP A 28 8.44 17.53 -2.73
C TRP A 28 8.77 18.76 -1.89
N GLY A 29 9.57 18.57 -0.84
CA GLY A 29 9.95 19.61 0.11
C GLY A 29 8.82 20.08 1.06
N LEU A 30 7.66 19.42 1.08
CA LEU A 30 6.55 19.81 1.97
C LEU A 30 6.62 19.16 3.36
N PHE A 31 7.27 18.02 3.49
CA PHE A 31 7.37 17.29 4.74
C PHE A 31 8.65 17.64 5.50
N PRO A 32 8.61 17.69 6.84
CA PRO A 32 9.79 17.99 7.66
C PRO A 32 10.87 16.92 7.53
N ASP A 33 10.48 15.65 7.38
CA ASP A 33 11.37 14.54 7.04
C ASP A 33 11.24 14.21 5.54
N ALA A 34 12.31 14.52 4.80
CA ALA A 34 12.37 14.33 3.35
C ALA A 34 12.37 12.86 2.91
N GLY A 35 12.63 11.90 3.81
CA GLY A 35 12.61 10.48 3.52
C GLY A 35 11.33 9.76 3.95
N ARG A 36 10.47 10.42 4.74
CA ARG A 36 9.31 9.77 5.37
C ARG A 36 8.07 9.74 4.48
N GLY A 37 7.80 10.81 3.74
CA GLY A 37 6.60 10.93 2.88
C GLY A 37 5.31 11.17 3.66
N THR A 38 4.17 10.73 3.13
CA THR A 38 2.84 10.91 3.72
C THR A 38 2.62 10.26 5.11
N PRO A 39 3.39 9.23 5.56
CA PRO A 39 3.38 8.83 6.98
C PRO A 39 3.71 9.94 7.97
N SER A 40 4.23 11.09 7.49
CA SER A 40 4.38 12.31 8.28
C SER A 40 3.05 12.98 8.66
N PHE A 41 1.93 12.63 8.03
CA PHE A 41 0.61 13.09 8.46
C PHE A 41 0.19 12.51 9.81
N ILE A 42 0.80 11.39 10.23
CA ILE A 42 0.52 10.77 11.52
C ILE A 42 1.38 11.42 12.60
N GLY A 43 0.81 12.43 13.27
CA GLY A 43 1.41 13.06 14.45
C GLY A 43 1.20 12.24 15.73
N PRO A 44 1.91 12.58 16.83
CA PRO A 44 1.75 11.90 18.13
C PRO A 44 0.30 11.87 18.65
N ASP A 45 -0.49 12.88 18.31
CA ASP A 45 -1.88 13.01 18.76
C ASP A 45 -2.78 12.02 18.01
N ALA A 46 -2.59 11.88 16.69
CA ALA A 46 -3.27 10.88 15.89
C ALA A 46 -2.93 9.44 16.35
N VAL A 47 -1.69 9.19 16.79
CA VAL A 47 -1.30 7.89 17.39
C VAL A 47 -2.07 7.62 18.69
N ARG A 48 -2.16 8.62 19.58
CA ARG A 48 -2.89 8.49 20.85
C ARG A 48 -4.39 8.29 20.61
N GLU A 49 -4.98 9.00 19.65
CA GLU A 49 -6.38 8.83 19.27
C GLU A 49 -6.67 7.45 18.66
N ALA A 50 -5.75 6.93 17.84
CA ALA A 50 -5.89 5.61 17.25
C ALA A 50 -5.99 4.49 18.29
N ALA A 51 -5.46 4.68 19.50
CA ALA A 51 -5.63 3.73 20.60
C ALA A 51 -7.12 3.50 20.94
N GLY A 52 -7.99 4.48 20.67
CA GLY A 52 -9.44 4.35 20.80
C GLY A 52 -10.11 3.38 19.82
N CYS A 53 -9.39 2.94 18.78
CA CYS A 53 -9.84 1.86 17.90
C CYS A 53 -9.72 0.47 18.55
N ILE A 54 -8.95 0.33 19.63
CA ILE A 54 -8.81 -0.92 20.38
C ILE A 54 -9.98 -1.07 21.34
N ARG A 55 -11.03 -1.76 20.90
CA ARG A 55 -12.28 -2.00 21.64
C ARG A 55 -12.37 -3.44 22.14
N THR A 56 -11.89 -4.40 21.36
CA THR A 56 -12.00 -5.84 21.67
C THR A 56 -10.67 -6.45 22.13
N GLY A 57 -9.55 -5.82 21.80
CA GLY A 57 -8.20 -6.36 21.98
C GLY A 57 -7.83 -7.45 20.97
N THR A 58 -8.66 -7.69 19.94
CA THR A 58 -8.40 -8.73 18.94
C THR A 58 -7.33 -8.25 17.96
N ALA A 59 -6.23 -9.02 17.85
CA ALA A 59 -5.12 -8.72 16.96
C ALA A 59 -5.16 -9.58 15.69
N PHE A 60 -4.83 -8.97 14.56
CA PHE A 60 -4.76 -9.58 13.23
C PHE A 60 -3.40 -9.28 12.61
N GLY A 61 -2.64 -10.33 12.27
CA GLY A 61 -1.54 -10.19 11.33
C GLY A 61 -2.11 -9.98 9.93
N LEU A 62 -1.56 -9.01 9.19
CA LEU A 62 -2.04 -8.64 7.85
C LEU A 62 -1.13 -9.16 6.74
N ASP A 63 -0.24 -10.09 7.08
CA ASP A 63 0.70 -10.73 6.17
C ASP A 63 0.24 -12.16 5.84
N TYR A 64 0.25 -12.52 4.56
CA TYR A 64 0.21 -13.89 4.11
C TYR A 64 1.59 -14.56 4.31
N PRO A 65 1.64 -15.91 4.32
CA PRO A 65 2.90 -16.64 4.26
C PRO A 65 3.82 -16.16 3.13
N ALA A 66 5.13 -16.24 3.35
CA ALA A 66 6.17 -15.78 2.43
C ALA A 66 6.12 -16.45 1.03
N ASP A 67 5.51 -17.63 0.95
CA ASP A 67 5.36 -18.48 -0.23
C ASP A 67 3.92 -18.55 -0.76
N ALA A 68 2.97 -17.81 -0.15
CA ALA A 68 1.54 -17.96 -0.43
C ALA A 68 1.18 -17.75 -1.91
N PHE A 69 1.88 -16.85 -2.59
CA PHE A 69 1.59 -16.46 -3.97
C PHE A 69 2.53 -17.11 -4.98
N ASP A 70 3.03 -18.33 -4.74
CA ASP A 70 3.77 -19.11 -5.74
C ASP A 70 2.92 -20.29 -6.27
N PRO A 71 2.67 -20.41 -7.60
CA PRO A 71 3.00 -19.44 -8.64
C PRO A 71 2.16 -18.15 -8.53
N GLY A 72 2.81 -17.02 -8.79
CA GLY A 72 2.20 -15.68 -8.67
C GLY A 72 2.14 -14.93 -9.98
N MET A 73 1.61 -13.70 -9.92
CA MET A 73 1.51 -12.79 -11.07
C MET A 73 2.88 -12.33 -11.62
N SER A 74 3.96 -12.46 -10.85
CA SER A 74 5.31 -12.16 -11.34
C SER A 74 5.99 -13.38 -11.93
N LEU A 75 6.47 -13.26 -13.17
CA LEU A 75 7.33 -14.29 -13.79
C LEU A 75 8.71 -14.40 -13.15
N LYS A 76 9.15 -13.39 -12.39
CA LYS A 76 10.51 -13.36 -11.80
C LYS A 76 10.52 -13.75 -10.32
N ARG A 77 9.55 -13.25 -9.55
CA ARG A 77 9.47 -13.50 -8.12
C ARG A 77 9.02 -14.95 -7.90
N ARG A 78 9.68 -15.67 -7.00
CA ARG A 78 9.41 -17.07 -6.64
C ARG A 78 9.31 -17.18 -5.11
N ALA A 79 8.71 -18.26 -4.63
CA ALA A 79 8.76 -18.58 -3.21
C ALA A 79 10.21 -18.67 -2.73
N PRO A 80 10.55 -18.13 -1.54
CA PRO A 80 11.86 -18.35 -0.96
C PRO A 80 12.07 -19.82 -0.64
N ARG A 81 13.32 -20.29 -0.74
CA ARG A 81 13.67 -21.62 -0.22
C ARG A 81 13.98 -21.51 1.27
N HIS A 82 13.16 -22.17 2.10
CA HIS A 82 13.38 -22.28 3.54
C HIS A 82 14.28 -23.47 3.87
N THR A 83 15.37 -23.21 4.59
CA THR A 83 16.32 -24.24 5.02
C THR A 83 16.50 -24.18 6.53
N ILE A 84 16.19 -25.28 7.22
CA ILE A 84 16.45 -25.44 8.67
C ILE A 84 17.70 -26.29 8.84
N TYR A 85 18.64 -25.84 9.68
CA TYR A 85 19.88 -26.55 9.99
C TYR A 85 20.12 -26.68 11.50
N SER A 86 21.12 -27.45 11.90
CA SER A 86 21.38 -27.77 13.31
C SER A 86 22.86 -27.99 13.58
N ALA A 87 23.40 -27.37 14.64
CA ALA A 87 24.75 -27.68 15.13
C ALA A 87 24.78 -28.94 16.03
N HIS A 88 23.65 -29.28 16.67
CA HIS A 88 23.47 -30.45 17.53
C HIS A 88 21.97 -30.80 17.69
N PRO A 89 21.59 -31.95 18.29
CA PRO A 89 20.19 -32.40 18.34
C PRO A 89 19.18 -31.40 18.92
N ALA A 90 19.58 -30.60 19.92
CA ALA A 90 18.73 -29.60 20.59
C ALA A 90 18.77 -28.16 20.01
N HIS A 91 19.30 -27.95 18.79
CA HIS A 91 19.43 -26.63 18.16
C HIS A 91 18.73 -26.61 16.80
N ARG A 92 18.00 -25.56 16.48
CA ARG A 92 17.44 -25.30 15.14
C ARG A 92 17.62 -23.82 14.81
N ASP A 93 18.28 -23.54 13.70
CA ASP A 93 18.33 -22.23 13.05
C ASP A 93 17.88 -22.39 11.60
N ASP A 94 17.51 -21.30 10.95
CA ASP A 94 17.07 -21.31 9.56
C ASP A 94 17.52 -20.08 8.76
N TYR A 95 17.30 -20.15 7.44
CA TYR A 95 17.47 -19.02 6.53
C TYR A 95 16.55 -19.17 5.31
N LEU A 96 16.31 -18.04 4.62
CA LEU A 96 15.52 -17.96 3.39
C LEU A 96 16.42 -17.54 2.23
N ASP A 97 16.57 -18.40 1.23
CA ASP A 97 17.24 -18.05 -0.04
C ASP A 97 16.23 -17.51 -1.05
N GLY A 98 16.60 -16.43 -1.75
CA GLY A 98 15.78 -15.87 -2.83
C GLY A 98 14.51 -15.18 -2.33
N TYR A 99 14.54 -14.60 -1.12
CA TYR A 99 13.40 -13.86 -0.58
C TYR A 99 13.21 -12.51 -1.28
N TYR A 100 12.23 -12.43 -2.18
CA TYR A 100 11.84 -11.18 -2.82
C TYR A 100 10.99 -10.34 -1.85
N LEU A 101 11.44 -9.13 -1.51
CA LEU A 101 10.71 -8.21 -0.61
C LEU A 101 9.35 -7.76 -1.16
N GLN A 102 9.10 -8.03 -2.44
CA GLN A 102 7.83 -7.79 -3.14
C GLN A 102 7.11 -9.11 -3.54
N GLY A 103 7.45 -10.22 -2.87
CA GLY A 103 6.99 -11.58 -3.22
C GLY A 103 5.68 -12.02 -2.56
N SER A 104 5.30 -11.41 -1.44
CA SER A 104 4.05 -11.68 -0.71
C SER A 104 3.49 -10.35 -0.16
N SER A 105 2.71 -10.36 0.92
CA SER A 105 2.25 -9.13 1.60
C SER A 105 3.42 -8.18 1.83
N GLN A 106 3.30 -6.96 1.30
CA GLN A 106 4.42 -6.02 1.22
C GLN A 106 3.99 -4.59 1.48
N ILE A 107 4.98 -3.74 1.74
CA ILE A 107 4.90 -2.30 1.63
C ILE A 107 6.00 -1.81 0.70
N ASP A 108 5.61 -1.02 -0.30
CA ASP A 108 6.50 -0.41 -1.27
C ASP A 108 7.02 0.92 -0.74
N GLY A 109 8.35 1.04 -0.73
CA GLY A 109 9.08 2.23 -0.33
C GLY A 109 9.14 3.29 -1.43
N LEU A 110 9.56 4.50 -1.06
CA LEU A 110 9.59 5.66 -1.96
C LEU A 110 10.63 5.56 -3.09
N ARG A 111 11.50 4.54 -3.02
CA ARG A 111 12.45 4.17 -4.09
C ARG A 111 12.04 2.93 -4.88
N HIS A 112 10.83 2.39 -4.67
CA HIS A 112 10.31 1.27 -5.47
C HIS A 112 10.09 1.68 -6.93
N ARG A 113 9.51 2.86 -7.15
CA ARG A 113 9.23 3.43 -8.47
C ARG A 113 9.60 4.91 -8.49
N ARG A 114 10.26 5.33 -9.56
CA ARG A 114 10.44 6.75 -9.90
C ARG A 114 9.32 7.21 -10.81
N ALA A 115 9.12 8.52 -10.90
CA ALA A 115 8.37 9.11 -11.99
C ALA A 115 9.25 9.23 -13.23
N ASP A 116 8.66 8.92 -14.39
CA ASP A 116 9.33 9.02 -15.70
C ASP A 116 9.79 10.46 -15.99
N ASP A 117 8.98 11.45 -15.62
CA ASP A 117 9.21 12.87 -15.93
C ASP A 117 10.12 13.59 -14.91
N VAL A 118 10.00 13.30 -13.61
CA VAL A 118 10.71 14.05 -12.56
C VAL A 118 11.72 13.24 -11.75
N GLY A 119 11.66 11.91 -11.75
CA GLY A 119 12.61 11.05 -11.01
C GLY A 119 12.07 10.50 -9.68
N PHE A 120 12.98 10.11 -8.78
CA PHE A 120 12.62 9.57 -7.47
C PHE A 120 12.16 10.68 -6.50
N TYR A 121 11.49 10.27 -5.42
CA TYR A 121 10.95 11.17 -4.42
C TYR A 121 11.97 12.21 -3.94
N ASN A 122 11.52 13.47 -3.81
CA ASN A 122 12.35 14.64 -3.47
C ASN A 122 13.57 14.86 -4.38
N GLY A 123 13.51 14.41 -5.63
CA GLY A 123 14.60 14.59 -6.60
C GLY A 123 15.84 13.76 -6.27
N THR A 124 15.67 12.66 -5.53
CA THR A 124 16.78 11.78 -5.15
C THR A 124 17.47 11.23 -6.42
N PRO A 125 18.80 11.39 -6.57
CA PRO A 125 19.50 10.96 -7.78
C PRO A 125 19.49 9.43 -7.97
N ASP A 126 19.40 8.95 -9.21
CA ASP A 126 19.42 7.52 -9.54
C ASP A 126 20.63 6.78 -8.97
N ASP A 127 21.81 7.40 -8.92
CA ASP A 127 23.04 6.78 -8.39
C ASP A 127 23.02 6.58 -6.85
N ARG A 128 22.04 7.19 -6.17
CA ARG A 128 21.69 6.96 -4.77
C ARG A 128 20.64 5.86 -4.60
N ILE A 129 20.07 5.33 -5.68
CA ILE A 129 19.13 4.22 -5.66
C ILE A 129 19.83 2.93 -6.10
N ARG A 130 20.75 2.45 -5.24
CA ARG A 130 21.48 1.19 -5.42
C ARG A 130 21.59 0.41 -4.12
N GLU A 131 22.12 -0.80 -4.18
CA GLU A 131 22.37 -1.61 -2.98
C GLU A 131 23.30 -0.87 -1.99
N GLY A 132 22.93 -0.88 -0.71
CA GLY A 132 23.70 -0.32 0.39
C GLY A 132 23.60 1.21 0.59
N THR A 133 22.87 1.94 -0.26
CA THR A 133 22.61 3.38 -0.04
C THR A 133 21.34 3.60 0.77
N ALA A 134 21.37 4.53 1.72
CA ALA A 134 20.26 4.75 2.65
C ALA A 134 19.12 5.58 2.05
N ASP A 135 19.37 6.44 1.06
CA ASP A 135 18.38 7.37 0.53
C ASP A 135 17.06 6.65 0.15
N LEU A 136 15.94 7.19 0.67
CA LEU A 136 14.57 6.68 0.48
C LEU A 136 14.36 5.20 0.86
N GLY A 137 15.29 4.59 1.60
CA GLY A 137 15.22 3.19 1.99
C GLY A 137 14.21 2.94 3.09
N ILE A 138 13.68 1.71 3.13
CA ILE A 138 12.62 1.32 4.07
C ILE A 138 13.02 1.47 5.55
N GLN A 139 14.32 1.53 5.85
CA GLN A 139 14.82 1.69 7.22
C GLN A 139 14.29 2.96 7.91
N THR A 140 13.95 4.02 7.17
CA THR A 140 13.29 5.22 7.72
C THR A 140 12.00 4.84 8.47
N TRP A 141 11.22 3.92 7.92
CA TRP A 141 9.98 3.43 8.56
C TRP A 141 10.23 2.27 9.53
N ALA A 142 11.38 1.62 9.49
CA ALA A 142 11.76 0.65 10.52
C ALA A 142 12.22 1.33 11.82
N GLU A 143 12.97 2.43 11.69
CA GLU A 143 13.43 3.28 12.80
C GLU A 143 12.30 4.09 13.42
N GLN A 144 11.39 4.60 12.58
CA GLN A 144 10.17 5.28 12.99
C GLN A 144 8.94 4.60 12.37
N PRO A 145 8.41 3.54 13.02
CA PRO A 145 7.26 2.80 12.54
C PRO A 145 6.06 3.67 12.16
N ILE A 146 5.28 3.18 11.19
CA ILE A 146 4.02 3.80 10.84
C ILE A 146 2.98 3.21 11.79
N VAL A 147 2.45 4.05 12.68
CA VAL A 147 1.48 3.63 13.70
C VAL A 147 0.34 4.63 13.66
N GLY A 148 -0.90 4.18 13.55
CA GLY A 148 -2.03 5.09 13.46
C GLY A 148 -3.36 4.39 13.30
N ARG A 149 -4.37 5.15 12.89
CA ARG A 149 -5.70 4.64 12.64
C ARG A 149 -5.77 4.03 11.24
N GLY A 150 -6.11 2.75 11.18
CA GLY A 150 -6.49 2.07 9.95
C GLY A 150 -7.98 2.17 9.71
N ILE A 151 -8.38 2.40 8.46
CA ILE A 151 -9.75 2.38 7.99
C ILE A 151 -9.88 1.30 6.92
N LEU A 152 -10.74 0.31 7.14
CA LEU A 152 -11.02 -0.73 6.16
C LEU A 152 -12.27 -0.33 5.34
N VAL A 153 -12.10 -0.16 4.03
CA VAL A 153 -13.21 0.00 3.08
C VAL A 153 -13.41 -1.33 2.37
N ASP A 154 -14.57 -1.96 2.57
CA ASP A 154 -14.89 -3.29 2.06
C ASP A 154 -15.64 -3.21 0.74
N LEU A 155 -14.88 -3.11 -0.34
CA LEU A 155 -15.40 -3.05 -1.71
C LEU A 155 -16.04 -4.38 -2.11
N ASP A 156 -15.41 -5.49 -1.75
CA ASP A 156 -15.85 -6.84 -2.08
C ASP A 156 -17.23 -7.15 -1.48
N GLY A 157 -17.36 -6.94 -0.17
CA GLY A 157 -18.62 -7.16 0.52
C GLY A 157 -19.70 -6.18 0.09
N TYR A 158 -19.37 -4.90 -0.11
CA TYR A 158 -20.31 -3.92 -0.66
C TYR A 158 -20.85 -4.34 -2.03
N CYS A 159 -19.95 -4.73 -2.96
CA CYS A 159 -20.32 -5.22 -4.29
C CYS A 159 -21.22 -6.46 -4.26
N ARG A 160 -20.95 -7.41 -3.34
CA ARG A 160 -21.82 -8.60 -3.16
C ARG A 160 -23.21 -8.24 -2.64
N GLU A 161 -23.30 -7.31 -1.69
CA GLU A 161 -24.58 -6.83 -1.14
C GLU A 161 -25.43 -6.13 -2.22
N GLN A 162 -24.79 -5.46 -3.18
CA GLN A 162 -25.46 -4.87 -4.35
C GLN A 162 -25.81 -5.88 -5.46
N GLY A 163 -25.42 -7.15 -5.32
CA GLY A 163 -25.64 -8.17 -6.36
C GLY A 163 -24.72 -8.02 -7.59
N THR A 164 -23.63 -7.26 -7.46
CA THR A 164 -22.64 -7.02 -8.52
C THR A 164 -21.24 -7.39 -8.01
N PRO A 165 -20.96 -8.68 -7.76
CA PRO A 165 -19.66 -9.13 -7.26
C PRO A 165 -18.53 -8.70 -8.21
N ILE A 166 -17.35 -8.43 -7.64
CA ILE A 166 -16.17 -8.00 -8.41
C ILE A 166 -15.73 -9.13 -9.36
N ASP A 167 -15.59 -8.81 -10.64
CA ASP A 167 -15.03 -9.72 -11.65
C ASP A 167 -13.50 -9.65 -11.63
N HIS A 168 -12.91 -10.45 -10.75
CA HIS A 168 -11.46 -10.56 -10.62
C HIS A 168 -10.80 -11.15 -11.89
N ALA A 169 -11.46 -12.08 -12.57
CA ALA A 169 -10.92 -12.73 -13.76
C ALA A 169 -10.80 -11.75 -14.93
N ALA A 170 -11.76 -10.83 -15.07
CA ALA A 170 -11.68 -9.76 -16.07
C ALA A 170 -10.65 -8.67 -15.73
N GLY A 171 -10.15 -8.62 -14.49
CA GLY A 171 -9.31 -7.53 -14.02
C GLY A 171 -10.10 -6.24 -13.83
N GLN A 172 -11.32 -6.33 -13.28
CA GLN A 172 -12.26 -5.21 -13.19
C GLN A 172 -11.62 -3.94 -12.56
N PRO A 173 -11.72 -2.78 -13.24
CA PRO A 173 -11.39 -1.49 -12.66
C PRO A 173 -12.40 -1.08 -11.57
N LEU A 174 -11.88 -0.63 -10.43
CA LEU A 174 -12.65 -0.19 -9.28
C LEU A 174 -12.49 1.34 -9.14
N GLY A 175 -13.43 2.10 -9.70
CA GLY A 175 -13.37 3.56 -9.71
C GLY A 175 -13.53 4.20 -8.32
N LEU A 176 -13.07 5.45 -8.17
CA LEU A 176 -13.18 6.21 -6.92
C LEU A 176 -14.62 6.29 -6.40
N ALA A 177 -15.61 6.41 -7.28
CA ALA A 177 -17.02 6.46 -6.90
C ALA A 177 -17.48 5.20 -6.15
N LEU A 178 -16.93 4.02 -6.49
CA LEU A 178 -17.19 2.77 -5.78
C LEU A 178 -16.59 2.82 -4.37
N VAL A 179 -15.35 3.30 -4.23
CA VAL A 179 -14.67 3.46 -2.93
C VAL A 179 -15.47 4.39 -2.01
N GLN A 180 -15.92 5.53 -2.55
CA GLN A 180 -16.73 6.49 -1.81
C GLN A 180 -18.11 5.93 -1.43
N ALA A 181 -18.76 5.18 -2.33
CA ALA A 181 -20.04 4.55 -2.05
C ALA A 181 -19.94 3.48 -0.96
N ALA A 182 -18.90 2.63 -1.01
CA ALA A 182 -18.65 1.64 0.03
C ALA A 182 -18.34 2.31 1.39
N ALA A 183 -17.46 3.31 1.42
CA ALA A 183 -17.16 4.05 2.64
C ALA A 183 -18.41 4.75 3.22
N ALA A 184 -19.28 5.31 2.38
CA ALA A 184 -20.53 5.91 2.80
C ALA A 184 -21.52 4.86 3.37
N ALA A 185 -21.66 3.70 2.72
CA ALA A 185 -22.48 2.60 3.23
C ALA A 185 -21.97 2.08 4.58
N GLN A 186 -20.66 2.09 4.79
CA GLN A 186 -20.00 1.73 6.04
C GLN A 186 -20.06 2.84 7.10
N SER A 187 -20.62 4.03 6.78
CA SER A 187 -20.61 5.23 7.63
C SER A 187 -19.21 5.64 8.11
N VAL A 188 -18.21 5.44 7.25
CA VAL A 188 -16.81 5.76 7.51
C VAL A 188 -16.49 7.18 7.09
N SER A 189 -15.74 7.89 7.92
CA SER A 189 -15.15 9.19 7.60
C SER A 189 -13.64 9.15 7.73
N LEU A 190 -12.96 9.57 6.66
CA LEU A 190 -11.51 9.68 6.63
C LEU A 190 -11.05 10.92 7.41
N ARG A 191 -9.87 10.80 8.00
CA ARG A 191 -9.16 11.87 8.69
C ARG A 191 -7.70 11.91 8.22
N PRO A 192 -7.03 13.06 8.34
CA PRO A 192 -5.61 13.15 8.06
C PRO A 192 -4.81 12.12 8.84
N GLY A 193 -3.89 11.43 8.15
CA GLY A 193 -3.06 10.38 8.72
C GLY A 193 -3.68 8.99 8.69
N ASP A 194 -4.89 8.80 8.19
CA ASP A 194 -5.49 7.47 8.09
C ASP A 194 -4.66 6.54 7.17
N ILE A 195 -4.56 5.28 7.59
CA ILE A 195 -4.09 4.17 6.78
C ILE A 195 -5.32 3.56 6.10
N LEU A 196 -5.49 3.79 4.81
CA LEU A 196 -6.62 3.26 4.05
C LEU A 196 -6.33 1.83 3.63
N MET A 197 -7.19 0.89 4.04
CA MET A 197 -7.13 -0.53 3.69
C MET A 197 -8.32 -0.89 2.79
N LEU A 198 -8.05 -1.20 1.52
CA LEU A 198 -9.06 -1.51 0.52
C LEU A 198 -9.21 -3.04 0.43
N HIS A 199 -10.29 -3.57 1.00
CA HIS A 199 -10.63 -4.99 0.87
C HIS A 199 -11.41 -5.23 -0.43
N THR A 200 -10.70 -5.75 -1.41
CA THR A 200 -11.15 -6.13 -2.74
C THR A 200 -11.50 -7.61 -2.84
N GLY A 201 -11.02 -8.47 -1.94
CA GLY A 201 -11.22 -9.93 -1.97
C GLY A 201 -10.29 -10.67 -2.95
N TRP A 202 -9.44 -9.96 -3.69
CA TRP A 202 -8.62 -10.54 -4.76
C TRP A 202 -7.64 -11.60 -4.25
N CYS A 203 -6.99 -11.40 -3.10
CA CYS A 203 -6.05 -12.38 -2.55
C CYS A 203 -6.74 -13.71 -2.21
N GLU A 204 -7.87 -13.69 -1.49
CA GLU A 204 -8.61 -14.92 -1.16
C GLU A 204 -9.11 -15.61 -2.44
N TRP A 205 -9.60 -14.84 -3.43
CA TRP A 205 -9.99 -15.37 -4.74
C TRP A 205 -8.81 -16.02 -5.47
N PHE A 206 -7.68 -15.31 -5.63
CA PHE A 206 -6.52 -15.79 -6.36
C PHE A 206 -5.93 -17.05 -5.71
N LEU A 207 -5.84 -17.08 -4.38
CA LEU A 207 -5.30 -18.23 -3.66
C LEU A 207 -6.20 -19.47 -3.78
N SER A 208 -7.49 -19.29 -4.02
CA SER A 208 -8.44 -20.39 -4.27
C SER A 208 -8.32 -21.02 -5.66
N LEU A 209 -7.64 -20.36 -6.61
CA LEU A 209 -7.49 -20.84 -7.97
C LEU A 209 -6.54 -22.05 -8.05
N PRO A 210 -6.82 -23.03 -8.93
CA PRO A 210 -5.83 -24.01 -9.39
C PRO A 210 -4.58 -23.35 -9.98
N ALA A 211 -3.45 -24.06 -9.98
CA ALA A 211 -2.18 -23.53 -10.50
C ALA A 211 -2.27 -23.12 -11.98
N GLU A 212 -2.96 -23.89 -12.82
CA GLU A 212 -3.15 -23.59 -14.25
C GLU A 212 -3.94 -22.29 -14.49
N ASP A 213 -4.92 -22.01 -13.63
CA ASP A 213 -5.72 -20.78 -13.70
C ASP A 213 -4.90 -19.56 -13.23
N LYS A 214 -4.06 -19.73 -12.20
CA LYS A 214 -3.09 -18.70 -11.77
C LYS A 214 -2.11 -18.35 -12.89
N GLU A 215 -1.60 -19.35 -13.60
CA GLU A 215 -0.70 -19.16 -14.74
C GLU A 215 -1.40 -18.48 -15.91
N SER A 216 -2.62 -18.90 -16.24
CA SER A 216 -3.44 -18.27 -17.29
C SER A 216 -3.74 -16.80 -16.96
N LEU A 217 -4.07 -16.49 -15.70
CA LEU A 217 -4.30 -15.12 -15.24
C LEU A 217 -3.04 -14.26 -15.36
N ARG A 218 -1.89 -14.79 -14.92
CA ARG A 218 -0.59 -14.14 -15.07
C ARG A 218 -0.29 -13.80 -16.53
N ASP A 219 -0.51 -14.75 -17.43
CA ASP A 219 -0.21 -14.58 -18.85
C ASP A 219 -1.14 -13.54 -19.49
N SER A 220 -2.39 -13.47 -19.03
CA SER A 220 -3.35 -12.42 -19.42
C SER A 220 -3.05 -11.03 -18.82
N ARG A 221 -2.18 -10.97 -17.79
CA ARG A 221 -1.82 -9.77 -17.02
C ARG A 221 -3.04 -9.01 -16.49
N ARG A 222 -4.03 -9.74 -15.98
CA ARG A 222 -5.25 -9.18 -15.40
C ARG A 222 -5.24 -9.27 -13.89
N ALA A 223 -5.59 -8.16 -13.25
CA ALA A 223 -5.86 -8.10 -11.82
C ALA A 223 -6.86 -6.98 -11.56
N SER A 224 -7.91 -7.24 -10.80
CA SER A 224 -8.83 -6.18 -10.40
C SER A 224 -8.17 -5.26 -9.37
N GLY A 225 -8.53 -3.99 -9.41
CA GLY A 225 -7.96 -3.00 -8.50
C GLY A 225 -8.46 -1.61 -8.82
N ILE A 226 -7.91 -0.62 -8.16
CA ILE A 226 -8.33 0.76 -8.33
C ILE A 226 -8.10 1.24 -9.76
N GLU A 227 -9.10 1.90 -10.33
CA GLU A 227 -9.00 2.51 -11.65
C GLU A 227 -8.01 3.69 -11.64
N GLN A 228 -7.11 3.73 -12.63
CA GLN A 228 -6.20 4.86 -12.82
C GLN A 228 -6.99 6.13 -13.15
N SER A 229 -6.98 7.09 -12.22
CA SER A 229 -7.67 8.37 -12.37
C SER A 229 -6.95 9.48 -11.62
N SER A 230 -6.98 10.70 -12.15
CA SER A 230 -6.45 11.88 -11.47
C SER A 230 -7.27 12.21 -10.23
N GLU A 231 -8.57 11.89 -10.27
CA GLU A 231 -9.53 12.06 -9.19
C GLU A 231 -9.17 11.22 -7.97
N PHE A 232 -8.77 9.96 -8.16
CA PHE A 232 -8.33 9.10 -7.04
C PHE A 232 -7.04 9.63 -6.40
N VAL A 233 -6.06 10.03 -7.21
CA VAL A 233 -4.80 10.62 -6.72
C VAL A 233 -5.08 11.90 -5.93
N ALA A 234 -5.92 12.79 -6.47
CA ALA A 234 -6.31 14.02 -5.80
C ALA A 234 -7.04 13.73 -4.48
N TRP A 235 -8.00 12.81 -4.50
CA TRP A 235 -8.78 12.42 -3.33
C TRP A 235 -7.89 11.83 -2.23
N ALA A 236 -6.92 10.97 -2.57
CA ALA A 236 -6.00 10.40 -1.61
C ALA A 236 -5.12 11.47 -0.94
N TRP A 237 -4.59 12.42 -1.72
CA TRP A 237 -3.79 13.52 -1.21
C TRP A 237 -4.61 14.50 -0.36
N ASP A 238 -5.79 14.91 -0.84
CA ASP A 238 -6.63 15.91 -0.16
C ASP A 238 -7.22 15.36 1.15
N ASN A 239 -7.45 14.04 1.25
CA ASN A 239 -7.77 13.37 2.52
C ASN A 239 -6.55 13.15 3.42
N ARG A 240 -5.34 13.45 2.93
CA ARG A 240 -4.07 13.30 3.65
C ARG A 240 -3.86 11.87 4.17
N LEU A 241 -4.13 10.89 3.32
CA LEU A 241 -3.88 9.49 3.64
C LEU A 241 -2.40 9.26 3.89
N ALA A 242 -2.07 8.51 4.95
CA ALA A 242 -0.68 8.19 5.27
C ALA A 242 -0.17 7.00 4.47
N VAL A 243 -1.02 6.01 4.19
CA VAL A 243 -0.71 4.79 3.44
C VAL A 243 -1.99 4.33 2.73
N ILE A 244 -1.85 3.76 1.52
CA ILE A 244 -2.92 2.98 0.88
C ILE A 244 -2.48 1.53 0.80
N ALA A 245 -3.22 0.63 1.41
CA ALA A 245 -3.01 -0.81 1.33
C ALA A 245 -4.21 -1.50 0.70
N ALA A 246 -3.97 -2.58 -0.04
CA ALA A 246 -5.03 -3.40 -0.64
C ALA A 246 -4.68 -4.89 -0.57
N ASP A 247 -5.71 -5.73 -0.60
CA ASP A 247 -5.59 -7.19 -0.71
C ASP A 247 -5.61 -7.65 -2.18
N ASN A 248 -4.93 -6.93 -3.07
CA ASN A 248 -4.76 -7.29 -4.47
C ASN A 248 -3.31 -7.19 -4.92
N PHE A 249 -3.04 -7.54 -6.18
CA PHE A 249 -1.69 -7.66 -6.69
C PHE A 249 -0.92 -6.34 -6.80
N ALA A 250 -1.57 -5.23 -7.14
CA ALA A 250 -0.87 -4.00 -7.54
C ALA A 250 -1.53 -2.70 -7.05
N VAL A 251 -2.43 -2.76 -6.07
CA VAL A 251 -3.38 -1.69 -5.68
C VAL A 251 -4.35 -1.31 -6.81
N GLU A 252 -3.83 -0.88 -7.94
CA GLU A 252 -4.53 -0.54 -9.16
C GLU A 252 -4.90 -1.77 -10.01
N CYS A 253 -5.85 -1.60 -10.94
CA CYS A 253 -6.17 -2.67 -11.88
C CYS A 253 -5.10 -2.83 -12.97
N LEU A 254 -4.94 -4.08 -13.43
CA LEU A 254 -4.14 -4.43 -14.59
C LEU A 254 -5.02 -5.04 -15.70
N PRO A 255 -4.79 -4.70 -16.97
CA PRO A 255 -3.95 -3.59 -17.44
C PRO A 255 -4.54 -2.22 -17.05
N ALA A 256 -3.73 -1.17 -17.12
CA ALA A 256 -4.23 0.19 -16.92
C ALA A 256 -5.36 0.51 -17.91
N VAL A 257 -6.40 1.21 -17.43
CA VAL A 257 -7.58 1.48 -18.26
C VAL A 257 -7.24 2.24 -19.54
N PRO A 258 -7.96 2.02 -20.66
CA PRO A 258 -7.73 2.75 -21.92
C PRO A 258 -7.77 4.28 -21.74
N THR A 259 -8.58 4.77 -20.81
CA THR A 259 -8.78 6.18 -20.50
C THR A 259 -7.82 6.74 -19.45
N SER A 260 -6.80 5.97 -19.02
CA SER A 260 -5.90 6.43 -17.97
C SER A 260 -5.25 7.78 -18.36
N PRO A 261 -5.30 8.79 -17.47
CA PRO A 261 -4.69 10.10 -17.73
C PRO A 261 -3.16 10.05 -17.70
N PHE A 262 -2.57 8.93 -17.29
CA PHE A 262 -1.12 8.78 -17.13
C PHE A 262 -0.44 8.09 -18.31
N ARG A 263 -1.16 7.75 -19.38
CA ARG A 263 -0.59 7.03 -20.55
C ARG A 263 0.64 7.71 -21.15
N ASP A 264 0.60 9.04 -21.26
CA ASP A 264 1.69 9.82 -21.85
C ASP A 264 2.79 10.17 -20.82
N THR A 265 2.46 10.18 -19.52
CA THR A 265 3.37 10.60 -18.44
C THR A 265 4.01 9.43 -17.70
N ALA A 266 3.50 8.20 -17.87
CA ALA A 266 4.04 6.96 -17.32
C ALA A 266 4.21 5.89 -18.44
N PRO A 267 4.97 6.19 -19.53
CA PRO A 267 5.10 5.29 -20.66
C PRO A 267 5.74 3.93 -20.31
N ASN A 268 6.67 3.89 -19.34
CA ASN A 268 7.31 2.65 -18.91
C ASN A 268 6.36 1.74 -18.12
N ASP A 269 5.30 2.33 -17.55
CA ASP A 269 4.28 1.63 -16.77
C ASP A 269 2.93 1.60 -17.48
N HIS A 270 2.89 1.92 -18.78
CA HIS A 270 1.69 1.86 -19.62
C HIS A 270 0.48 2.64 -19.09
N GLY A 271 0.73 3.73 -18.34
CA GLY A 271 -0.31 4.56 -17.74
C GLY A 271 -0.80 4.13 -16.35
N MET A 272 -0.03 3.35 -15.60
CA MET A 272 -0.27 3.15 -14.16
C MET A 272 -0.09 4.45 -13.36
N MET A 273 -0.67 4.54 -12.17
CA MET A 273 -0.55 5.68 -11.26
C MET A 273 0.48 5.48 -10.13
N HIS A 274 1.19 4.34 -10.04
CA HIS A 274 2.18 4.02 -9.00
C HIS A 274 3.19 5.16 -8.81
N GLN A 275 3.69 5.75 -9.89
CA GLN A 275 4.63 6.86 -9.85
C GLN A 275 4.04 8.14 -9.25
N GLN A 276 2.74 8.37 -9.42
CA GLN A 276 2.05 9.54 -8.84
C GLN A 276 2.02 9.39 -7.32
N LEU A 277 1.66 8.21 -6.83
CA LEU A 277 1.54 7.93 -5.39
C LEU A 277 2.93 7.90 -4.73
N LEU A 278 3.85 7.06 -5.22
CA LEU A 278 5.17 6.89 -4.60
C LEU A 278 6.11 8.06 -4.88
N ALA A 279 6.45 8.29 -6.14
CA ALA A 279 7.53 9.20 -6.50
C ALA A 279 7.15 10.67 -6.39
N LYS A 280 5.90 11.04 -6.71
CA LYS A 280 5.45 12.44 -6.64
C LYS A 280 4.88 12.80 -5.27
N LEU A 281 4.02 11.97 -4.70
CA LEU A 281 3.34 12.28 -3.43
C LEU A 281 4.02 11.71 -2.19
N GLY A 282 4.95 10.76 -2.33
CA GLY A 282 5.56 10.11 -1.16
C GLY A 282 4.59 9.23 -0.39
N LEU A 283 3.57 8.69 -1.07
CA LEU A 283 2.51 7.86 -0.51
C LEU A 283 2.86 6.37 -0.64
N PRO A 284 3.17 5.67 0.47
CA PRO A 284 3.48 4.25 0.46
C PRO A 284 2.28 3.40 0.04
N LEU A 285 2.57 2.29 -0.63
CA LEU A 285 1.57 1.34 -1.09
C LEU A 285 1.75 -0.01 -0.39
N GLY A 286 0.66 -0.57 0.10
CA GLY A 286 0.59 -1.94 0.61
C GLY A 286 -0.07 -2.86 -0.41
N GLU A 287 0.63 -3.90 -0.85
CA GLU A 287 0.12 -4.88 -1.80
C GLU A 287 -0.01 -6.25 -1.14
N LEU A 288 -1.01 -7.03 -1.55
CA LEU A 288 -1.28 -8.39 -1.07
C LEU A 288 -1.52 -8.48 0.44
N TRP A 289 -2.17 -7.51 1.08
CA TRP A 289 -2.46 -7.57 2.51
C TRP A 289 -3.57 -8.58 2.83
N GLN A 290 -3.46 -9.32 3.94
CA GLN A 290 -4.48 -10.27 4.39
C GLN A 290 -5.63 -9.54 5.11
N LEU A 291 -6.53 -8.94 4.32
CA LEU A 291 -7.62 -8.12 4.85
C LEU A 291 -8.93 -8.89 5.11
N GLY A 292 -9.11 -10.08 4.55
CA GLY A 292 -10.36 -10.86 4.66
C GLY A 292 -10.77 -11.19 6.11
N PRO A 293 -9.88 -11.75 6.96
CA PRO A 293 -10.19 -12.02 8.37
C PRO A 293 -10.58 -10.75 9.14
N LEU A 294 -9.85 -9.64 8.93
CA LEU A 294 -10.14 -8.36 9.56
C LEU A 294 -11.48 -7.79 9.08
N SER A 295 -11.74 -7.81 7.77
CA SER A 295 -12.99 -7.34 7.17
C SER A 295 -14.22 -8.06 7.76
N ARG A 296 -14.17 -9.40 7.87
CA ARG A 296 -15.24 -10.19 8.48
C ARG A 296 -15.46 -9.83 9.95
N HIS A 297 -14.39 -9.60 10.71
CA HIS A 297 -14.48 -9.20 12.12
C HIS A 297 -15.10 -7.80 12.28
N LEU A 298 -14.58 -6.83 11.53
CA LEU A 298 -15.06 -5.44 11.53
C LEU A 298 -16.53 -5.34 11.12
N ARG A 299 -16.94 -6.06 10.06
CA ARG A 299 -18.35 -6.17 9.66
C ARG A 299 -19.22 -6.68 10.80
N ALA A 300 -18.83 -7.78 11.46
CA ALA A 300 -19.60 -8.36 12.56
C ALA A 300 -19.70 -7.42 13.77
N ALA A 301 -18.67 -6.60 14.00
CA ALA A 301 -18.65 -5.59 15.06
C ALA A 301 -19.43 -4.30 14.71
N GLY A 302 -19.73 -4.06 13.43
CA GLY A 302 -20.32 -2.80 12.97
C GLY A 302 -19.38 -1.59 13.07
N SER A 303 -18.07 -1.83 13.10
CA SER A 303 -17.02 -0.81 13.13
C SER A 303 -15.99 -1.11 12.05
N TRP A 304 -15.41 -0.10 11.40
CA TRP A 304 -14.54 -0.28 10.25
C TRP A 304 -13.14 0.32 10.42
N ASP A 305 -12.76 0.59 11.67
CA ASP A 305 -11.47 1.13 12.05
C ASP A 305 -10.70 0.19 12.99
N ALA A 306 -9.36 0.28 12.94
CA ALA A 306 -8.46 -0.48 13.78
C ALA A 306 -7.22 0.36 14.15
N PHE A 307 -6.58 0.05 15.27
CA PHE A 307 -5.22 0.53 15.53
C PHE A 307 -4.26 -0.30 14.69
N VAL A 308 -3.48 0.35 13.82
CA VAL A 308 -2.58 -0.33 12.88
C VAL A 308 -1.14 0.04 13.15
N THR A 309 -0.27 -0.97 13.14
CA THR A 309 1.18 -0.81 13.15
C THR A 309 1.77 -1.43 11.90
N ILE A 310 2.66 -0.71 11.22
CA ILE A 310 3.46 -1.20 10.10
C ILE A 310 4.92 -0.97 10.47
N LYS A 311 5.66 -2.07 10.64
CA LYS A 311 7.08 -2.02 11.00
C LYS A 311 7.88 -2.87 10.01
N PRO A 312 8.33 -2.29 8.89
CA PRO A 312 9.17 -2.97 7.92
C PRO A 312 10.42 -3.64 8.53
N LEU A 313 10.98 -4.61 7.81
CA LEU A 313 12.33 -5.10 8.09
C LEU A 313 13.32 -3.93 8.02
N ASN A 314 14.25 -3.87 8.97
CA ASN A 314 15.28 -2.83 8.97
C ASN A 314 16.42 -3.19 8.01
N ILE A 315 16.18 -2.99 6.71
CA ILE A 315 17.14 -3.28 5.64
C ILE A 315 17.54 -1.97 4.96
N THR A 316 18.78 -1.54 5.19
CA THR A 316 19.32 -0.30 4.61
C THR A 316 19.22 -0.31 3.09
N GLY A 317 18.47 0.64 2.55
CA GLY A 317 18.34 0.86 1.11
C GLY A 317 17.37 -0.09 0.41
N ALA A 318 16.63 -0.92 1.15
CA ALA A 318 15.60 -1.74 0.55
C ALA A 318 14.50 -0.89 -0.09
N THR A 319 14.00 -1.34 -1.25
CA THR A 319 12.95 -0.66 -2.02
C THR A 319 11.55 -0.93 -1.51
N GLY A 320 11.40 -1.91 -0.64
CA GLY A 320 10.16 -2.31 0.01
C GLY A 320 10.51 -3.27 1.15
N SER A 321 9.50 -3.87 1.74
CA SER A 321 9.62 -4.87 2.80
C SER A 321 8.36 -5.71 2.82
N PRO A 322 8.38 -6.91 3.41
CA PRO A 322 7.15 -7.49 3.97
C PRO A 322 6.40 -6.43 4.77
N ALA A 323 5.08 -6.43 4.68
CA ALA A 323 4.28 -5.39 5.34
C ALA A 323 4.56 -5.38 6.84
N ASN A 324 4.67 -6.58 7.43
CA ASN A 324 4.81 -6.79 8.88
C ASN A 324 3.80 -5.90 9.63
N ALA A 325 2.57 -5.98 9.15
CA ALA A 325 1.48 -5.10 9.51
C ALA A 325 0.54 -5.83 10.46
N THR A 326 0.11 -5.14 11.51
CA THR A 326 -0.81 -5.68 12.52
C THR A 326 -1.94 -4.70 12.73
N ALA A 327 -3.17 -5.21 12.72
CA ALA A 327 -4.35 -4.46 13.15
C ALA A 327 -4.81 -4.96 14.53
N VAL A 328 -5.20 -4.05 15.41
CA VAL A 328 -5.79 -4.33 16.71
C VAL A 328 -7.13 -3.59 16.80
N THR A 329 -8.18 -4.32 17.15
CA THR A 329 -9.57 -3.84 17.21
C THR A 329 -10.13 -3.88 18.61
#